data_AF-A0A4P6X5E9-F1
#
_entry.id   AF-A0A4P6X5E9-F1
#
_cell.length_a   1.000
_cell.length_b   1.000
_cell.length_c   1.000
_cell.angle_alpha   90.00
_cell.angle_beta   90.00
_cell.angle_gamma   90.00
#
_symmetry.space_group_name_H-M   'P 1'
#
loop_
_entity.id
_entity.type
_entity.pdbx_description
1 polymer ?
#
loop_
_entity_poly.entity_id
_entity_poly.type
_entity_poly.pdbx_seq_one_letter_code
_entity_poly.pdbx_strand_id
1 'polypeptide(L)' 'MWMVVGGPLLVIVAGLVTVVIAVKNPDPVLNKSDYERDLAAAQRLEGQAKVDAMAKLQPAHQARNHAASPVVPAAPSK' A
#
# COMPACT_ATOMS: atom_id res chain seq x y z
N MET A 1 -36.51 26.95 0.24
CA MET A 1 -36.04 26.00 1.27
C MET A 1 -35.48 24.69 0.72
N TRP A 2 -35.88 24.24 -0.48
CA TRP A 2 -35.37 22.99 -1.07
C TRP A 2 -33.86 22.99 -1.38
N MET A 3 -33.30 24.08 -1.93
CA MET A 3 -31.85 24.17 -2.19
C MET A 3 -31.02 24.13 -0.90
N VAL A 4 -31.55 24.69 0.20
CA VAL A 4 -30.85 24.82 1.48
C VAL A 4 -30.85 23.49 2.24
N VAL A 5 -31.93 22.72 2.15
CA VAL A 5 -32.07 21.44 2.86
C VAL A 5 -31.65 20.26 1.98
N GLY A 6 -31.91 20.33 0.67
CA GLY A 6 -31.61 19.28 -0.29
C GLY A 6 -30.12 19.10 -0.54
N GLY A 7 -29.33 20.19 -0.59
CA GLY A 7 -27.88 20.11 -0.72
C GLY A 7 -27.23 19.28 0.41
N PRO A 8 -27.44 19.64 1.68
CA PRO A 8 -26.94 18.86 2.82
C PRO A 8 -27.45 17.42 2.85
N LEU A 9 -28.74 17.19 2.57
CA LEU A 9 -29.31 15.83 2.51
C LEU A 9 -28.64 14.97 1.44
N LEU A 10 -28.35 15.53 0.27
CA LEU A 10 -27.69 14.80 -0.82
C LEU A 10 -26.26 14.39 -0.43
N VAL A 11 -25.52 15.25 0.29
CA VAL A 11 -24.19 14.91 0.81
C VAL A 11 -24.27 13.79 1.84
N ILE A 12 -25.27 13.81 2.73
CA ILE A 12 -25.48 12.72 3.70
C ILE A 12 -25.73 11.39 2.97
N VAL A 13 -26.63 11.39 1.98
CA VAL A 13 -26.92 10.19 1.17
C VAL A 13 -25.66 9.72 0.45
N ALA A 14 -24.89 10.63 -0.16
CA ALA A 14 -23.63 10.28 -0.81
C ALA A 14 -22.62 9.64 0.17
N GLY A 15 -22.49 10.19 1.38
CA GLY A 15 -21.66 9.62 2.44
C GLY A 15 -22.08 8.21 2.85
N LEU A 16 -23.39 7.96 3.00
CA LEU A 16 -23.92 6.63 3.28
C LEU A 16 -23.59 5.65 2.15
N VAL A 17 -23.73 6.06 0.89
CA VAL A 17 -23.36 5.24 -0.27
C VAL A 17 -21.86 4.89 -0.23
N THR A 18 -21.00 5.86 0.06
CA THR A 18 -19.55 5.62 0.19
C THR A 18 -19.24 4.61 1.30
N VAL A 19 -19.88 4.72 2.46
CA VAL A 19 -19.70 3.77 3.57
C VAL A 19 -20.14 2.36 3.16
N VAL A 20 -21.27 2.24 2.46
CA VAL A 20 -21.76 0.94 1.96
C VAL A 20 -20.74 0.31 1.01
N ILE A 21 -20.14 1.08 0.11
CA ILE A 21 -19.10 0.56 -0.81
C ILE A 21 -17.88 0.09 -0.02
N ALA A 22 -17.40 0.88 0.94
CA ALA A 22 -16.20 0.58 1.72
C ALA A 22 -16.36 -0.68 2.59
N VAL A 23 -17.53 -0.88 3.20
CA VAL A 23 -17.80 -2.06 4.05
C VAL A 23 -18.02 -3.33 3.22
N LYS A 24 -18.62 -3.22 2.02
CA LYS A 24 -18.90 -4.38 1.17
C LYS A 24 -17.67 -4.94 0.48
N ASN A 25 -16.71 -4.08 0.15
CA ASN A 25 -15.47 -4.47 -0.53
C ASN A 25 -14.28 -3.84 0.20
N PRO A 26 -13.97 -4.30 1.43
CA PRO A 26 -12.80 -3.82 2.14
C PRO A 26 -11.55 -4.34 1.44
N ASP A 27 -10.54 -3.49 1.29
CA ASP A 27 -9.23 -3.95 0.86
C ASP A 27 -8.69 -4.98 1.88
N PRO A 28 -8.20 -6.14 1.42
CA PRO A 28 -7.74 -7.17 2.33
C PRO A 28 -6.53 -6.70 3.13
N VAL A 29 -6.51 -7.01 4.43
CA VAL A 29 -5.35 -6.77 5.28
C VAL A 29 -4.21 -7.67 4.81
N LEU A 30 -2.99 -7.12 4.75
CA LEU A 30 -1.80 -7.88 4.40
C LEU A 30 -1.64 -9.06 5.36
N ASN A 31 -1.59 -10.27 4.80
CA ASN A 31 -1.36 -11.45 5.61
C ASN A 31 0.10 -11.51 6.06
N LYS A 32 0.33 -11.63 7.37
CA LYS A 32 1.67 -11.64 7.95
C LYS A 32 2.51 -12.83 7.46
N SER A 33 1.91 -14.00 7.27
CA SER A 33 2.64 -15.19 6.82
C SER A 33 3.04 -15.09 5.35
N ASP A 34 2.22 -14.47 4.50
CA ASP A 34 2.54 -14.22 3.10
C ASP A 34 3.66 -13.17 2.99
N TYR A 35 3.60 -12.11 3.79
CA TYR A 35 4.67 -11.12 3.87
C TYR A 35 6.01 -11.74 4.33
N GLU A 36 5.99 -12.55 5.39
CA GLU A 36 7.20 -13.23 5.90
C GLU A 36 7.77 -14.20 4.86
N ARG A 37 6.91 -14.90 4.11
CA ARG A 37 7.31 -15.79 3.02
C ARG A 37 8.00 -15.02 1.90
N ASP A 38 7.40 -13.93 1.45
CA ASP A 38 7.95 -13.11 0.36
C ASP A 38 9.26 -12.42 0.78
N LEU A 39 9.35 -11.99 2.04
CA LEU A 39 10.58 -11.45 2.61
C LEU A 39 11.70 -12.49 2.63
N ALA A 40 11.42 -13.72 3.09
CA ALA A 40 12.39 -14.81 3.08
C ALA A 40 12.80 -15.19 1.66
N ALA A 41 11.87 -15.16 0.70
CA ALA A 41 12.19 -15.38 -0.72
C ALA A 41 13.09 -14.27 -1.28
N ALA A 42 12.79 -13.00 -1.00
CA ALA A 42 13.59 -11.87 -1.42
C ALA A 42 15.01 -11.90 -0.83
N GLN A 43 15.16 -12.33 0.43
CA GLN A 43 16.47 -12.43 1.09
C GLN A 43 17.42 -13.45 0.43
N ARG A 44 16.86 -14.52 -0.16
CA ARG A 44 17.61 -15.58 -0.86
C ARG A 44 18.06 -15.20 -2.26
N LEU A 45 17.52 -14.10 -2.82
CA LEU A 45 17.98 -13.58 -4.11
C LEU A 45 19.31 -12.84 -3.94
N GLU A 46 20.03 -12.68 -5.04
CA GLU A 46 21.30 -11.95 -5.09
C GLU A 46 21.26 -10.84 -6.16
N GLY A 47 22.17 -9.87 -6.01
CA GLY A 47 22.32 -8.76 -6.95
C GLY A 47 21.04 -7.94 -7.15
N GLN A 48 20.79 -7.53 -8.39
CA GLN A 48 19.67 -6.66 -8.77
C GLN A 48 18.30 -7.29 -8.43
N ALA A 49 18.17 -8.62 -8.56
CA ALA A 49 16.92 -9.31 -8.28
C ALA A 49 16.50 -9.19 -6.81
N LYS A 50 17.46 -9.17 -5.89
CA LYS A 50 17.23 -8.91 -4.45
C LYS A 50 16.73 -7.49 -4.21
N VAL A 51 17.37 -6.52 -4.87
CA VAL A 51 17.04 -5.09 -4.75
C VAL A 51 15.61 -4.84 -5.20
N ASP A 52 15.22 -5.37 -6.36
CA ASP A 52 13.87 -5.21 -6.90
C ASP A 52 12.81 -5.92 -6.05
N ALA A 53 13.12 -7.11 -5.51
CA ALA A 53 12.22 -7.84 -4.63
C ALA A 53 12.00 -7.11 -3.29
N MET A 54 13.08 -6.57 -2.70
CA MET A 54 13.00 -5.75 -1.47
C MET A 54 12.24 -4.45 -1.70
N ALA A 55 12.36 -3.83 -2.88
CA ALA A 55 11.62 -2.62 -3.23
C ALA A 55 10.10 -2.84 -3.25
N LYS A 56 9.65 -4.02 -3.73
CA LYS A 56 8.22 -4.38 -3.75
C LYS A 56 7.62 -4.59 -2.36
N LEU A 57 8.44 -4.90 -1.36
CA LEU A 57 8.04 -5.13 0.03
C LEU A 57 8.11 -3.85 0.88
N GLN A 58 8.42 -2.70 0.29
CA GLN A 58 8.52 -1.44 1.03
C GLN A 58 7.17 -1.00 1.61
N PRO A 59 7.14 -0.43 2.83
CA PRO A 59 5.93 0.12 3.40
C PRO A 59 5.32 1.19 2.50
N ALA A 60 3.99 1.22 2.38
CA ALA A 60 3.27 2.15 1.50
C ALA A 60 3.63 3.63 1.75
N HIS A 61 3.95 4.00 3.00
CA HIS A 61 4.38 5.37 3.34
C HIS A 61 5.79 5.69 2.83
N GLN A 62 6.67 4.70 2.70
CA GLN A 62 8.03 4.86 2.17
C GLN A 62 8.05 4.81 0.64
N ALA A 63 7.25 3.94 0.03
CA ALA A 63 7.15 3.80 -1.43
C ALA A 63 6.64 5.07 -2.15
N ARG A 64 5.89 5.93 -1.44
CA ARG A 64 5.36 7.19 -1.99
C ARG A 64 6.36 8.35 -1.97
N ASN A 65 7.58 8.16 -1.46
CA ASN A 65 8.60 9.21 -1.45
C ASN A 65 9.41 9.20 -2.75
N HIS A 66 9.47 10.34 -3.44
CA HIS A 66 10.40 10.60 -4.56
C HIS A 66 11.89 10.51 -4.14
N ALA A 67 12.16 10.42 -2.84
CA ALA A 67 13.46 10.18 -2.24
C ALA A 67 13.73 8.70 -1.92
N ALA A 68 13.03 7.76 -2.56
CA ALA A 68 13.40 6.35 -2.55
C ALA A 68 14.79 6.21 -3.20
N SER A 69 15.84 6.40 -2.39
CA SER A 69 17.22 6.19 -2.81
C SER A 69 17.37 4.76 -3.32
N PRO A 70 18.13 4.52 -4.40
CA PRO A 70 18.47 3.18 -4.82
C PRO A 70 18.99 2.39 -3.62
N VAL A 71 18.48 1.18 -3.41
CA VAL A 71 18.97 0.29 -2.35
C VAL A 71 20.46 0.09 -2.62
N VAL A 72 21.32 0.66 -1.77
CA VAL A 72 22.77 0.67 -2.00
C VAL A 72 23.23 -0.79 -2.07
N PRO A 73 23.82 -1.24 -3.19
CA PRO A 73 24.32 -2.61 -3.29
C PRO A 73 25.33 -2.87 -2.18
N ALA A 74 25.22 -4.02 -1.50
CA ALA A 74 26.17 -4.42 -0.47
C ALA A 74 27.59 -4.44 -1.08
N ALA A 75 28.52 -3.76 -0.41
CA ALA A 75 29.92 -3.69 -0.86
C ALA A 75 30.53 -5.10 -0.92
N PRO A 76 31.37 -5.40 -1.93
CA PRO A 76 31.97 -6.73 -2.09
C PRO A 76 32.84 -7.09 -0.88
N SER A 77 32.67 -8.30 -0.37
CA SER A 77 33.57 -8.88 0.63
C SER A 77 34.95 -9.09 0.00
N LYS A 78 35.99 -8.57 0.65
CA LYS A 78 37.40 -8.78 0.28
C LYS A 78 37.76 -10.26 0.22
#